data_AF-A0A0M4ENV6-F1
#
_entry.id   AF-A0A0M4ENV6-F1
#
_cell.length_a   1.000
_cell.length_b   1.000
_cell.length_c   1.000
_cell.angle_alpha   90.00
_cell.angle_beta   90.00
_cell.angle_gamma   90.00
#
_symmetry.space_group_name_H-M   'P 1'
#
loop_
_entity.id
_entity.type
_entity.pdbx_description
1 polymer ?
#
loop_
_entity_poly.entity_id
_entity_poly.type
_entity_poly.pdbx_seq_one_letter_code
_entity_poly.pdbx_strand_id
1 'polypeptide(L)'
;MASLCTRMALRAAARQNVTYNSVRTCKMMNDPMEHATGIEKRELLLKAAGNDNPFDMKVFKRGAGTKENPNLIPSAFEARIVGCICEEDQTYVQWMWLQKGNQKRCECGHWFKLVEKAAV
;
A
#
# COMPACT_ATOMS: atom_id res chain seq x y z
N MET A 1 -5.64 5.24 -75.28
CA MET A 1 -6.46 5.58 -74.10
C MET A 1 -6.77 4.38 -73.18
N ALA A 2 -6.33 3.15 -73.48
CA ALA A 2 -6.67 1.96 -72.66
C ALA A 2 -5.56 1.43 -71.74
N SER A 3 -4.28 1.87 -71.88
CA SER A 3 -3.17 1.32 -71.07
C SER A 3 -2.82 2.12 -69.81
N LEU A 4 -3.41 3.31 -69.62
CA LEU A 4 -3.22 4.13 -68.41
C LEU A 4 -4.08 3.64 -67.25
N CYS A 5 -5.26 3.06 -67.51
CA CYS A 5 -6.14 2.53 -66.47
C CYS A 5 -5.59 1.23 -65.83
N THR A 6 -4.87 0.41 -66.59
CA THR A 6 -4.30 -0.86 -66.09
C THR A 6 -3.15 -0.65 -65.10
N ARG A 7 -2.39 0.47 -65.24
CA ARG A 7 -1.29 0.81 -64.33
C ARG A 7 -1.77 1.36 -62.99
N MET A 8 -2.96 1.95 -62.91
CA MET A 8 -3.56 2.40 -61.65
C MET A 8 -4.13 1.23 -60.84
N ALA A 9 -4.71 0.23 -61.50
CA ALA A 9 -5.27 -0.95 -60.82
C ALA A 9 -4.19 -1.79 -60.11
N LEU A 10 -3.00 -1.94 -60.71
CA LEU A 10 -1.89 -2.69 -60.10
C LEU A 10 -1.21 -1.96 -58.94
N ARG A 11 -1.32 -0.63 -58.85
CA ARG A 11 -0.81 0.13 -57.69
C ARG A 11 -1.74 0.10 -56.48
N ALA A 12 -3.04 -0.15 -56.69
CA ALA A 12 -4.00 -0.33 -55.60
C ALA A 12 -3.79 -1.67 -54.85
N ALA A 13 -3.37 -2.72 -55.56
CA ALA A 13 -3.05 -4.02 -54.96
C ALA A 13 -1.68 -4.07 -54.25
N ALA A 14 -0.76 -3.17 -54.60
CA ALA A 14 0.58 -3.09 -53.99
C ALA A 14 0.62 -2.27 -52.68
N ARG A 15 -0.46 -1.55 -52.34
CA ARG A 15 -0.66 -1.05 -50.98
C ARG A 15 -1.27 -2.18 -50.15
N GLN A 16 -0.49 -3.23 -49.93
CA GLN A 16 -0.64 -4.01 -48.71
C GLN A 16 -0.43 -3.01 -47.58
N ASN A 17 -1.53 -2.42 -47.11
CA ASN A 17 -1.58 -1.76 -45.82
C ASN A 17 -1.20 -2.87 -44.84
N VAL A 18 0.08 -2.93 -44.50
CA VAL A 18 0.55 -3.67 -43.34
C VAL A 18 -0.03 -2.94 -42.14
N THR A 19 -1.30 -3.22 -41.86
CA THR A 19 -1.91 -2.93 -40.59
C THR A 19 -1.21 -3.87 -39.61
N TYR A 20 -0.08 -3.41 -39.07
CA TYR A 20 0.43 -4.00 -37.87
C TYR A 20 -0.65 -3.77 -36.82
N ASN A 21 -1.31 -4.83 -36.39
CA ASN A 21 -2.05 -4.76 -35.14
C ASN A 21 -0.99 -4.48 -34.07
N SER A 22 -1.07 -3.33 -33.40
CA SER A 22 -0.23 -2.99 -32.23
C SER A 22 -0.44 -3.95 -31.04
N VAL A 23 -1.24 -5.00 -31.22
CA VAL A 23 -1.64 -5.99 -30.21
C VAL A 23 -0.46 -6.84 -29.71
N ARG A 24 0.72 -6.78 -30.33
CA ARG A 24 1.85 -7.65 -29.95
C ARG A 24 2.73 -7.18 -28.81
N THR A 25 2.54 -5.98 -28.26
CA THR A 25 3.41 -5.45 -27.19
C THR A 25 2.75 -5.47 -25.81
N CYS A 26 1.47 -5.82 -25.68
CA CYS A 26 0.77 -5.86 -24.39
C CYS A 26 1.10 -7.06 -23.50
N LYS A 27 2.08 -7.89 -23.87
CA LYS A 27 2.53 -9.07 -23.09
C LYS A 27 4.01 -8.99 -22.64
N MET A 28 4.58 -7.80 -22.50
CA MET A 28 6.01 -7.66 -22.15
C MET A 28 6.33 -7.45 -20.66
N MET A 29 5.34 -7.33 -19.77
CA MET A 29 5.62 -7.21 -18.33
C MET A 29 5.24 -8.50 -17.62
N ASN A 30 6.19 -9.03 -16.83
CA ASN A 30 5.94 -10.17 -15.94
C ASN A 30 4.86 -9.79 -14.92
N ASP A 31 4.20 -10.82 -14.35
CA ASP A 31 3.21 -10.60 -13.30
C ASP A 31 3.82 -9.71 -12.18
N PRO A 32 3.11 -8.68 -11.71
CA PRO A 32 3.64 -7.78 -10.69
C PRO A 32 4.14 -8.51 -9.44
N MET A 33 3.53 -9.64 -9.09
CA MET A 33 3.93 -10.46 -7.94
C MET A 33 5.27 -11.17 -8.14
N GLU A 34 5.51 -11.67 -9.35
CA GLU A 34 6.77 -12.33 -9.71
C GLU A 34 7.89 -11.33 -9.90
N HIS A 35 7.57 -10.17 -10.50
CA HIS A 35 8.52 -9.10 -10.78
C HIS A 35 8.93 -8.31 -9.53
N ALA A 36 8.02 -8.09 -8.58
CA ALA A 36 8.31 -7.39 -7.35
C ALA A 36 9.38 -8.12 -6.52
N THR A 37 10.27 -7.34 -5.90
CA THR A 37 11.33 -7.84 -5.01
C THR A 37 11.37 -7.05 -3.70
N GLY A 38 12.12 -7.54 -2.71
CA GLY A 38 12.32 -6.83 -1.44
C GLY A 38 11.03 -6.57 -0.64
N ILE A 39 10.90 -5.34 -0.15
CA ILE A 39 9.78 -4.89 0.71
C ILE A 39 8.46 -4.88 -0.06
N GLU A 40 8.50 -4.48 -1.34
CA GLU A 40 7.33 -4.44 -2.21
C GLU A 40 6.72 -5.85 -2.38
N LYS A 41 7.55 -6.85 -2.69
CA LYS A 41 7.08 -8.25 -2.80
C LYS A 41 6.47 -8.74 -1.49
N ARG A 42 7.08 -8.40 -0.35
CA ARG A 42 6.58 -8.78 0.98
C ARG A 42 5.22 -8.12 1.27
N GLU A 43 5.03 -6.87 0.88
CA GLU A 43 3.75 -6.18 0.99
C GLU A 43 2.65 -6.91 0.20
N LEU A 44 2.94 -7.26 -1.06
CA LEU A 44 1.99 -7.96 -1.93
C LEU A 44 1.63 -9.35 -1.40
N LEU A 45 2.61 -10.10 -0.88
CA LEU A 45 2.40 -11.41 -0.25
C LEU A 45 1.50 -11.33 0.99
N LEU A 46 1.73 -10.34 1.84
CA LEU A 46 0.94 -10.15 3.06
C LEU A 46 -0.47 -9.68 2.75
N LYS A 47 -0.65 -8.81 1.76
CA LYS A 47 -1.97 -8.43 1.24
C LYS A 47 -2.71 -9.64 0.68
N ALA A 48 -2.05 -10.48 -0.10
CA ALA A 48 -2.63 -11.72 -0.63
C ALA A 48 -3.01 -12.71 0.48
N ALA A 49 -2.27 -12.73 1.59
CA ALA A 49 -2.60 -13.52 2.79
C ALA A 49 -3.71 -12.90 3.66
N GLY A 50 -4.31 -11.77 3.26
CA GLY A 50 -5.39 -11.09 3.98
C GLY A 50 -4.93 -10.10 5.06
N ASN A 51 -3.64 -9.79 5.15
CA ASN A 51 -3.13 -8.72 6.02
C ASN A 51 -3.11 -7.39 5.25
N ASP A 52 -4.13 -6.57 5.46
CA ASP A 52 -4.30 -5.29 4.76
C ASP A 52 -3.30 -4.19 5.16
N ASN A 53 -2.62 -4.32 6.30
CA ASN A 53 -1.75 -3.27 6.84
C ASN A 53 -0.44 -3.85 7.42
N PRO A 54 0.40 -4.48 6.58
CA PRO A 54 1.60 -5.17 7.06
C PRO A 54 2.59 -4.19 7.73
N PHE A 55 2.80 -3.03 7.11
CA PHE A 55 3.75 -2.00 7.55
C PHE A 55 3.13 -0.86 8.37
N ASP A 56 1.92 -1.05 8.92
CA ASP A 56 1.25 -0.07 9.79
C ASP A 56 1.12 1.34 9.18
N MET A 57 0.88 1.44 7.87
CA MET A 57 0.72 2.71 7.14
C MET A 57 -0.64 3.40 7.40
N LYS A 58 -1.66 2.65 7.83
CA LYS A 58 -2.97 3.22 8.17
C LYS A 58 -2.92 3.96 9.51
N VAL A 59 -3.69 5.04 9.60
CA VAL A 59 -3.87 5.78 10.86
C VAL A 59 -4.52 4.88 11.91
N PHE A 60 -3.88 4.81 13.09
CA PHE A 60 -4.44 4.09 14.23
C PHE A 60 -5.63 4.88 14.80
N LYS A 61 -6.81 4.25 14.83
CA LYS A 61 -8.00 4.84 15.47
C LYS A 61 -8.06 4.41 16.93
N ARG A 62 -8.22 5.40 17.81
CA ARG A 62 -8.38 5.18 19.25
C ARG A 62 -9.72 4.48 19.54
N GLY A 63 -9.72 3.52 20.46
CA GLY A 63 -10.92 2.91 21.03
C GLY A 63 -11.36 3.63 22.32
N ALA A 64 -12.06 2.93 23.21
CA ALA A 64 -12.54 3.50 24.47
C ALA A 64 -11.40 3.92 25.42
N GLY A 65 -10.25 3.25 25.38
CA GLY A 65 -9.06 3.62 26.15
C GLY A 65 -9.23 3.63 27.67
N THR A 66 -10.12 2.80 28.21
CA THR A 66 -10.28 2.56 29.66
C THR A 66 -9.09 1.79 30.24
N LYS A 67 -8.96 1.71 31.57
CA LYS A 67 -7.86 0.98 32.22
C LYS A 67 -7.95 -0.52 31.96
N GLU A 68 -9.16 -1.03 31.86
CA GLU A 68 -9.48 -2.44 31.62
C GLU A 68 -9.32 -2.78 30.13
N ASN A 69 -9.75 -1.86 29.25
CA ASN A 69 -9.60 -1.96 27.80
C ASN A 69 -8.72 -0.82 27.25
N PRO A 70 -7.38 -0.89 27.42
CA PRO A 70 -6.46 0.11 26.91
C PRO A 70 -6.31 0.01 25.39
N ASN A 71 -5.85 1.09 24.77
CA ASN A 71 -5.50 1.08 23.35
C ASN A 71 -4.23 0.25 23.12
N LEU A 72 -4.36 -0.82 22.34
CA LEU A 72 -3.29 -1.75 22.05
C LEU A 72 -2.42 -1.22 20.90
N ILE A 73 -1.19 -0.85 21.22
CA ILE A 73 -0.24 -0.32 20.24
C ILE A 73 0.74 -1.43 19.86
N PRO A 74 0.76 -1.89 18.59
CA PRO A 74 1.71 -2.89 18.16
C PRO A 74 3.13 -2.32 18.15
N SER A 75 4.13 -3.11 18.49
CA SER A 75 5.55 -2.72 18.38
C SER A 75 6.41 -3.97 18.20
N ALA A 76 7.42 -3.85 17.33
CA ALA A 76 8.47 -4.87 17.19
C ALA A 76 9.58 -4.73 18.23
N PHE A 77 9.60 -3.62 18.97
CA PHE A 77 10.59 -3.31 20.00
C PHE A 77 9.94 -3.16 21.37
N GLU A 78 10.77 -3.14 22.41
CA GLU A 78 10.34 -2.99 23.81
C GLU A 78 9.74 -1.63 24.13
N ALA A 79 10.00 -0.61 23.31
CA ALA A 79 9.40 0.71 23.46
C ALA A 79 8.99 1.30 22.11
N ARG A 80 7.89 2.06 22.10
CA ARG A 80 7.39 2.80 20.93
C ARG A 80 6.95 4.20 21.34
N ILE A 81 7.27 5.19 20.51
CA ILE A 81 6.75 6.56 20.66
C ILE A 81 5.29 6.57 20.22
N VAL A 82 4.42 7.13 21.07
CA VAL A 82 3.01 7.34 20.79
C VAL A 82 2.73 8.84 20.79
N GLY A 83 2.14 9.33 19.70
CA GLY A 83 1.56 10.67 19.60
C GLY A 83 0.05 10.59 19.79
N CYS A 84 -0.47 11.20 20.84
CA CYS A 84 -1.90 11.29 21.11
C CYS A 84 -2.41 12.68 20.78
N ILE A 85 -3.38 12.75 19.88
CA ILE A 85 -4.24 13.92 19.67
C ILE A 85 -5.42 13.73 20.63
N CYS A 86 -5.50 14.54 21.68
CA CYS A 86 -6.47 14.36 22.76
C CYS A 86 -7.88 14.71 22.28
N GLU A 87 -8.00 15.88 21.65
CA GLU A 87 -9.22 16.45 21.06
C GLU A 87 -9.07 16.57 19.54
N GLU A 88 -10.17 16.47 18.79
CA GLU A 88 -10.13 16.41 17.32
C GLU A 88 -9.51 17.67 16.67
N ASP A 89 -9.75 18.84 17.26
CA ASP A 89 -9.26 20.13 16.74
C ASP A 89 -7.93 20.59 17.36
N GLN A 90 -7.27 19.73 18.12
CA GLN A 90 -6.04 20.09 18.83
C GLN A 90 -4.87 20.30 17.85
N THR A 91 -4.19 21.44 17.97
CA THR A 91 -3.08 21.84 17.08
C THR A 91 -1.72 21.27 17.48
N TYR A 92 -1.64 20.62 18.63
CA TYR A 92 -0.41 20.00 19.15
C TYR A 92 -0.63 18.52 19.47
N VAL A 93 0.44 17.74 19.36
CA VAL A 93 0.42 16.29 19.63
C VAL A 93 1.12 16.02 20.95
N GLN A 94 0.47 15.26 21.82
CA GLN A 94 1.08 14.81 23.06
C GLN A 94 1.93 13.57 22.81
N TRP A 95 3.24 13.68 22.99
CA TRP A 95 4.19 12.60 22.77
C TRP A 95 4.54 11.87 24.05
N MET A 96 4.57 10.55 24.00
CA MET A 96 5.03 9.74 25.13
C MET A 96 5.70 8.45 24.67
N TRP A 97 6.72 8.04 25.44
CA TRP A 97 7.27 6.69 25.36
C TRP A 97 6.33 5.69 26.04
N LEU A 98 5.95 4.65 25.29
CA LEU A 98 5.23 3.49 25.79
C LEU A 98 6.20 2.30 25.83
N GLN A 99 6.33 1.65 26.99
CA GLN A 99 7.24 0.52 27.21
C GLN A 99 6.45 -0.79 27.35
N LYS A 100 7.09 -1.92 27.03
CA LYS A 100 6.53 -3.27 27.20
C LYS A 100 6.16 -3.53 28.66
N GLY A 101 5.05 -4.22 28.89
CA GLY A 101 4.56 -4.61 30.22
C GLY A 101 3.76 -3.53 30.94
N ASN A 102 4.18 -2.27 30.89
CA ASN A 102 3.52 -1.17 31.59
C ASN A 102 2.51 -0.44 30.71
N GLN A 103 1.27 -0.32 31.18
CA GLN A 103 0.29 0.56 30.55
C GLN A 103 0.51 2.01 31.00
N LYS A 104 0.39 2.94 30.06
CA LYS A 104 0.62 4.37 30.29
C LYS A 104 -0.64 5.16 29.95
N ARG A 105 -0.89 6.19 30.75
CA ARG A 105 -2.02 7.10 30.55
C ARG A 105 -1.53 8.37 29.85
N CYS A 106 -2.29 8.82 28.86
CA CYS A 106 -2.14 10.16 28.30
C CYS A 106 -2.81 11.21 29.21
N GLU A 107 -2.53 12.48 28.99
CA GLU A 107 -3.13 13.61 29.72
C GLU A 107 -4.66 13.65 29.57
N CYS A 108 -5.19 13.25 28.41
CA CYS A 108 -6.63 13.10 28.17
C CYS A 108 -7.29 11.93 28.92
N GLY A 109 -6.55 11.16 29.72
CA GLY A 109 -7.09 10.07 30.51
C GLY A 109 -7.12 8.71 29.83
N HIS A 110 -6.94 8.64 28.50
CA HIS A 110 -6.92 7.37 27.76
C HIS A 110 -5.67 6.54 28.09
N TRP A 111 -5.87 5.23 28.22
CA TRP A 111 -4.83 4.24 28.48
C TRP A 111 -4.31 3.62 27.19
N PHE A 112 -3.02 3.33 27.18
CA PHE A 112 -2.31 2.70 26.09
C PHE A 112 -1.44 1.57 26.63
N LYS A 113 -1.38 0.45 25.90
CA LYS A 113 -0.57 -0.71 26.24
C LYS A 113 0.14 -1.22 25.00
N LEU A 114 1.43 -1.53 25.16
CA LEU A 114 2.25 -2.03 24.06
C LEU A 114 2.01 -3.54 23.89
N VAL A 115 1.77 -3.95 22.64
CA VAL A 115 1.61 -5.35 22.24
C VAL A 115 2.76 -5.70 21.30
N GLU A 116 3.37 -6.85 21.52
CA GLU A 116 4.45 -7.35 20.69
C GLU A 116 3.90 -7.80 19.33
N LYS A 117 4.45 -7.24 18.26
CA LYS A 117 4.16 -7.60 16.87
C LYS A 117 5.50 -7.92 16.20
N ALA A 118 5.59 -9.07 15.55
CA ALA A 118 6.81 -9.44 14.82
C ALA A 118 7.17 -8.37 13.77
N ALA A 119 8.45 -8.05 13.66
CA ALA A 119 8.95 -7.20 12.59
C ALA A 119 8.66 -7.89 11.24
N VAL A 120 8.07 -7.13 10.31
CA VAL A 120 7.74 -7.59 8.96
C VAL A 120 8.95 -7.52 8.07
#